data_AF-A0A6V8KCJ2-F1
#
_entry.id   AF-A0A6V8KCJ2-F1
#
_cell.length_a   1.000
_cell.length_b   1.000
_cell.length_c   1.000
_cell.angle_alpha   90.00
_cell.angle_beta   90.00
_cell.angle_gamma   90.00
#
_symmetry.space_group_name_H-M   'P 1'
#
loop_
_entity.id
_entity.type
_entity.pdbx_description
1 polymer ?
#
loop_
_entity_poly.entity_id
_entity_poly.type
_entity_poly.pdbx_seq_one_letter_code
_entity_poly.pdbx_strand_id
1 'polypeptide(L)'
;MTPALLYRRPRDDDRVSEDAVAEQPFLTLADVAEIGEVEKRTVSRYLTRSRPGQPYADDPFPAPDGLNGKSPWWSKRRRKVIEGWFERHRDRAGVGGRPRKDAGS
;
A
#
# COMPACT_ATOMS: atom_id res chain seq x y z
N MET A 1 46.10 34.47 3.63
CA MET A 1 45.79 33.83 4.93
C MET A 1 44.30 34.03 5.15
N THR A 2 43.50 33.01 4.84
CA THR A 2 42.03 33.10 4.71
C THR A 2 41.44 31.77 5.18
N PRO A 3 40.36 31.76 5.98
CA PRO A 3 40.09 30.69 6.94
C PRO A 3 39.29 29.51 6.35
N ALA A 4 39.36 28.39 7.07
CA ALA A 4 38.57 27.18 6.87
C ALA A 4 37.07 27.47 6.97
N LEU A 5 36.32 27.14 5.92
CA LEU A 5 34.88 27.02 5.96
C LEU A 5 34.51 25.54 5.87
N LEU A 6 34.10 24.98 7.01
CA LEU A 6 33.31 23.76 7.11
C LEU A 6 32.10 23.87 6.17
N TYR A 7 32.14 23.22 5.02
CA TYR A 7 30.92 22.92 4.28
C TYR A 7 30.25 21.72 4.95
N ARG A 8 29.39 22.03 5.92
CA ARG A 8 28.35 21.14 6.43
C ARG A 8 27.49 20.75 5.23
N ARG A 9 27.73 19.54 4.70
CA ARG A 9 26.91 18.91 3.66
C ARG A 9 25.43 19.02 4.07
N PRO A 10 24.58 19.76 3.34
CA PRO A 10 23.14 19.60 3.51
C PRO A 10 22.83 18.15 3.13
N ARG A 11 22.28 17.41 4.08
CA ARG A 11 21.66 16.12 3.85
C ARG A 11 20.41 16.42 3.04
N ASP A 12 20.34 15.96 1.80
CA ASP A 12 19.12 15.87 0.96
C ASP A 12 17.89 15.87 1.88
N ASP A 13 17.13 16.96 1.96
CA ASP A 13 16.10 17.30 0.96
C ASP A 13 15.33 16.06 0.51
N ASP A 14 14.79 15.29 1.47
CA ASP A 14 13.55 14.53 1.24
C ASP A 14 12.37 15.52 1.32
N ARG A 15 12.45 16.60 0.54
CA ARG A 15 11.25 17.29 0.07
C ARG A 15 10.70 16.36 -1.00
N VAL A 16 9.70 15.59 -0.61
CA VAL A 16 8.80 14.93 -1.55
C VAL A 16 8.09 16.04 -2.32
N SER A 17 8.75 16.51 -3.38
CA SER A 17 8.18 17.41 -4.37
C SER A 17 7.12 16.68 -5.18
N GLU A 18 6.15 17.47 -5.66
CA GLU A 18 5.31 17.25 -6.85
C GLU A 18 4.07 16.37 -6.60
N ASP A 19 2.88 16.91 -6.35
CA ASP A 19 2.07 17.74 -7.27
C ASP A 19 2.15 17.33 -8.76
N ALA A 20 2.38 16.04 -9.01
CA ALA A 20 2.11 15.40 -10.28
C ALA A 20 1.65 13.97 -9.99
N VAL A 21 0.42 13.83 -9.49
CA VAL A 21 -0.33 12.58 -9.67
C VAL A 21 -0.67 12.50 -11.16
N ALA A 22 0.36 12.34 -12.00
CA ALA A 22 0.20 11.84 -13.35
C ALA A 22 -0.71 10.65 -13.19
N GLU A 23 -1.90 10.74 -13.79
CA GLU A 23 -2.96 9.77 -13.63
C GLU A 23 -2.50 8.43 -14.21
N GLN A 24 -1.66 7.72 -13.46
CA GLN A 24 -1.12 6.43 -13.87
C GLN A 24 -2.34 5.58 -14.22
N PRO A 25 -2.39 4.95 -15.41
CA PRO A 25 -3.57 4.20 -15.83
C PRO A 25 -3.81 2.93 -15.00
N PHE A 26 -2.98 2.74 -13.97
CA PHE A 26 -2.98 1.62 -13.05
C PHE A 26 -2.97 2.09 -11.59
N LEU A 27 -3.53 1.25 -10.72
CA LEU A 27 -3.45 1.31 -9.27
C LEU A 27 -2.24 0.51 -8.84
N THR A 28 -1.43 1.10 -7.98
CA THR A 28 -0.33 0.41 -7.31
C THR A 28 -0.82 -0.23 -6.01
N LEU A 29 0.07 -1.00 -5.38
CA LEU A 29 -0.12 -1.48 -4.01
C LEU A 29 -0.44 -0.37 -3.00
N ALA A 30 0.04 0.86 -3.24
CA ALA A 30 -0.25 2.02 -2.40
C ALA A 30 -1.70 2.47 -2.58
N ASP A 31 -2.14 2.67 -3.82
CA ASP A 31 -3.51 3.10 -4.12
C ASP A 31 -4.54 2.08 -3.62
N VAL A 32 -4.24 0.78 -3.77
CA VAL A 32 -5.10 -0.31 -3.26
C VAL A 32 -5.17 -0.32 -1.74
N ALA A 33 -4.04 -0.02 -1.08
CA ALA A 33 -3.98 0.08 0.37
C ALA A 33 -4.82 1.28 0.87
N GLU A 34 -4.78 2.41 0.18
CA GLU A 34 -5.61 3.58 0.47
C GLU A 34 -7.10 3.31 0.25
N ILE A 35 -7.46 2.62 -0.84
CA ILE A 35 -8.86 2.22 -1.11
C ILE A 35 -9.44 1.39 0.05
N GLY A 36 -8.63 0.48 0.61
CA GLY A 36 -9.05 -0.38 1.70
C GLY A 36 -8.82 0.18 3.11
N GLU A 37 -8.24 1.38 3.22
CA GLU A 37 -7.76 1.96 4.50
C GLU A 37 -6.86 0.99 5.30
N VAL A 38 -6.01 0.24 4.60
CA VAL A 38 -5.09 -0.77 5.18
C VAL A 38 -3.64 -0.47 4.85
N GLU A 39 -2.70 -1.14 5.52
CA GLU A 39 -1.28 -1.08 5.15
C GLU A 39 -0.99 -1.85 3.83
N LYS A 40 0.00 -1.39 3.05
CA LYS A 40 0.47 -2.08 1.83
C LYS A 40 0.83 -3.55 2.09
N ARG A 41 1.42 -3.85 3.26
CA ARG A 41 1.76 -5.23 3.66
C ARG A 41 0.52 -6.11 3.82
N THR A 42 -0.60 -5.53 4.26
CA THR A 42 -1.87 -6.22 4.42
C THR A 42 -2.46 -6.60 3.06
N VAL A 43 -2.36 -5.71 2.07
CA VAL A 43 -2.76 -6.01 0.67
C VAL A 43 -1.97 -7.20 0.10
N SER A 44 -0.64 -7.22 0.28
CA SER A 44 0.18 -8.38 -0.11
C SER A 44 -0.20 -9.67 0.63
N ARG A 45 -0.65 -9.55 1.89
CA ARG A 45 -1.16 -10.69 2.67
C ARG A 45 -2.50 -11.18 2.12
N TYR A 46 -3.40 -10.30 1.69
CA TYR A 46 -4.65 -10.70 1.04
C TYR A 46 -4.40 -11.50 -0.23
N LEU A 47 -3.48 -11.04 -1.09
CA LEU A 47 -3.06 -11.80 -2.28
C LEU A 47 -2.56 -13.21 -1.93
N THR A 48 -1.81 -13.34 -0.83
CA THR A 48 -1.31 -14.65 -0.38
C THR A 48 -2.42 -15.51 0.23
N ARG A 49 -3.33 -14.91 1.00
CA ARG A 49 -4.46 -15.58 1.67
C ARG A 49 -5.66 -15.84 0.76
N SER A 50 -5.55 -15.47 -0.51
CA SER A 50 -6.52 -15.76 -1.57
C SER A 50 -6.13 -17.00 -2.39
N ARG A 51 -5.01 -17.66 -2.03
CA ARG A 51 -4.59 -18.92 -2.65
C ARG A 51 -5.51 -20.07 -2.20
N PRO A 52 -5.58 -21.18 -2.96
CA PRO A 52 -6.31 -22.37 -2.55
C PRO A 52 -5.93 -22.84 -1.14
N GLY A 53 -6.93 -23.17 -0.32
CA GLY A 53 -6.74 -23.61 1.06
C GLY A 53 -6.45 -22.49 2.08
N GLN A 54 -6.65 -21.22 1.69
CA GLN A 54 -6.49 -20.06 2.57
C GLN A 54 -7.84 -19.38 2.90
N PRO A 55 -7.89 -18.48 3.91
CA PRO A 55 -9.15 -17.91 4.41
C PRO A 55 -10.00 -17.13 3.39
N TYR A 56 -9.40 -16.68 2.28
CA TYR A 56 -10.11 -15.98 1.21
C TYR A 56 -10.14 -16.80 -0.08
N ALA A 57 -9.97 -18.12 -0.04
CA ALA A 57 -10.02 -18.96 -1.25
C ALA A 57 -11.39 -18.92 -1.94
N ASP A 58 -12.48 -18.82 -1.16
CA ASP A 58 -13.86 -18.82 -1.68
C ASP A 58 -14.30 -17.47 -2.27
N ASP A 59 -13.69 -16.36 -1.84
CA ASP A 59 -13.87 -15.02 -2.43
C ASP A 59 -12.51 -14.30 -2.48
N PRO A 60 -11.66 -14.66 -3.46
CA PRO A 60 -10.27 -14.24 -3.52
C PRO A 60 -10.13 -12.74 -3.76
N PHE A 61 -9.10 -12.16 -3.13
CA PHE A 61 -8.69 -10.79 -3.41
C PHE A 61 -8.38 -10.65 -4.90
N PRO A 62 -8.82 -9.55 -5.56
CA PRO A 62 -8.60 -9.36 -6.98
C PRO A 62 -7.12 -9.52 -7.36
N ALA A 63 -6.83 -10.47 -8.23
CA ALA A 63 -5.48 -10.67 -8.73
C ALA A 63 -4.99 -9.41 -9.47
N PRO A 64 -3.69 -9.09 -9.39
CA PRO A 64 -3.12 -7.99 -10.15
C PRO A 64 -3.21 -8.26 -11.66
N ASP A 65 -3.33 -7.20 -12.46
CA ASP A 65 -3.29 -7.30 -13.92
C ASP A 65 -1.87 -7.57 -14.43
N GLY A 66 -0.85 -7.19 -13.65
CA GLY A 66 0.54 -7.51 -13.94
C GLY A 66 1.50 -7.00 -12.87
N LEU A 67 2.78 -7.00 -13.22
CA LEU A 67 3.85 -6.42 -12.41
C LEU A 67 4.43 -5.19 -13.10
N ASN A 68 4.67 -4.13 -12.34
CA ASN A 68 5.39 -2.94 -12.75
C ASN A 68 6.74 -2.99 -12.01
N GLY A 69 7.76 -3.48 -12.70
CA GLY A 69 9.00 -3.92 -12.08
C GLY A 69 8.76 -5.10 -11.13
N LYS A 70 8.91 -4.87 -9.82
CA LYS A 70 8.70 -5.89 -8.76
C LYS A 70 7.36 -5.74 -8.02
N SER A 71 6.60 -4.70 -8.33
CA SER A 71 5.36 -4.36 -7.61
C SER A 71 4.14 -4.74 -8.44
N PRO A 72 3.15 -5.46 -7.88
CA PRO A 72 1.89 -5.69 -8.56
C PRO A 72 1.14 -4.39 -8.85
N TRP A 73 0.44 -4.37 -9.98
CA TRP A 73 -0.47 -3.29 -10.36
C TRP A 73 -1.82 -3.84 -10.83
N TRP A 74 -2.84 -3.00 -10.72
CA TRP A 74 -4.20 -3.27 -11.19
C TRP A 74 -4.64 -2.15 -12.13
N SER A 75 -5.50 -2.42 -13.10
CA SER A 75 -6.11 -1.36 -13.91
C SER A 75 -6.98 -0.48 -13.02
N LYS A 76 -7.01 0.84 -13.27
CA LYS A 76 -7.95 1.77 -12.60
C LYS A 76 -9.41 1.32 -12.70
N ARG A 77 -9.79 0.62 -13.78
CA ARG A 77 -11.15 0.07 -13.95
C ARG A 77 -11.52 -0.97 -12.89
N ARG A 78 -10.53 -1.62 -12.27
CA ARG A 78 -10.73 -2.58 -11.18
C ARG A 78 -10.99 -1.92 -9.83
N ARG A 79 -10.90 -0.59 -9.71
CA ARG A 79 -11.13 0.14 -8.45
C ARG A 79 -12.43 -0.30 -7.78
N LYS A 80 -13.54 -0.33 -8.51
CA LYS A 80 -14.86 -0.75 -7.98
C LYS A 80 -14.90 -2.20 -7.51
N VAL A 81 -14.15 -3.09 -8.17
CA VAL A 81 -14.04 -4.50 -7.77
C VAL A 81 -13.25 -4.64 -6.47
N ILE A 82 -12.18 -3.87 -6.34
CA ILE A 82 -11.32 -3.82 -5.14
C ILE A 82 -12.09 -3.22 -3.96
N GLU A 83 -12.76 -2.07 -4.17
CA GLU A 83 -13.69 -1.46 -3.20
C GLU A 83 -14.72 -2.49 -2.73
N GLY A 84 -15.42 -3.14 -3.66
CA GLY A 84 -16.42 -4.14 -3.31
C GLY A 84 -15.86 -5.35 -2.56
N TRP A 85 -14.63 -5.79 -2.85
CA TRP A 85 -14.00 -6.85 -2.08
C TRP A 85 -13.73 -6.41 -0.64
N PHE A 86 -13.21 -5.19 -0.45
CA PHE A 86 -12.98 -4.62 0.87
C PHE A 86 -14.29 -4.44 1.65
N GLU A 87 -15.36 -4.00 1.00
CA GLU A 87 -16.68 -3.88 1.63
C GLU A 87 -17.19 -5.24 2.14
N ARG A 88 -17.05 -6.30 1.34
CA ARG A 88 -17.45 -7.67 1.75
C ARG A 88 -16.57 -8.26 2.85
N HIS A 89 -15.32 -7.83 2.94
CA HIS A 89 -14.33 -8.39 3.87
C HIS A 89 -13.91 -7.45 4.99
N ARG A 90 -14.58 -6.29 5.14
CA ARG A 90 -14.26 -5.28 6.14
C ARG A 90 -14.26 -5.86 7.55
N ASP A 91 -15.25 -6.69 7.86
CA ASP A 91 -15.38 -7.35 9.16
C ASP A 91 -14.42 -8.54 9.33
N ARG A 92 -14.05 -9.21 8.23
CA ARG A 92 -13.05 -10.29 8.22
C ARG A 92 -11.61 -9.77 8.27
N ALA A 93 -11.40 -8.49 8.00
CA ALA A 93 -10.11 -7.81 8.11
C ALA A 93 -9.72 -7.46 9.56
N GLY A 94 -10.55 -7.84 10.56
CA GLY A 94 -10.38 -7.57 11.99
C GLY A 94 -9.16 -8.19 12.72
N VAL A 95 -8.05 -8.51 12.04
CA VAL A 95 -6.79 -8.91 12.68
C VAL A 95 -5.60 -8.30 11.93
N GLY A 96 -5.36 -7.01 12.13
CA GLY A 96 -4.22 -6.32 11.51
C GLY A 96 -3.79 -5.02 12.19
N GLY A 97 -4.73 -4.24 12.73
CA GLY A 97 -4.41 -3.08 13.56
C GLY A 97 -4.70 -3.39 15.02
N ARG A 98 -3.72 -3.92 15.76
CA ARG A 98 -3.73 -3.64 17.21
C ARG A 98 -3.58 -2.12 17.33
N PRO A 99 -4.51 -1.38 17.98
CA PRO A 99 -4.13 -0.07 18.48
C PRO A 99 -2.89 -0.28 19.36
N ARG A 100 -1.83 0.51 19.15
CA ARG A 100 -0.73 0.52 20.11
C ARG A 100 -1.34 0.89 21.45
N LYS A 101 -1.39 -0.08 22.37
CA LYS A 101 -1.65 0.22 23.78
C LYS A 101 -0.44 1.01 24.23
N ASP A 102 -0.63 2.29 24.51
CA ASP A 102 0.29 3.11 25.27
C ASP A 102 0.81 2.29 26.46
N ALA A 103 2.10 1.98 26.41
CA ALA A 103 2.83 1.43 27.55
C ALA A 103 3.15 2.62 28.47
N GLY A 104 2.13 3.04 29.23
CA GLY A 104 2.29 3.93 30.38
C GLY A 104 2.04 3.12 31.64
N SER A 105 3.10 2.70 32.32
CA SER A 105 3.20 2.46 33.77
C SER A 105 4.63 2.07 34.11
#